data_AF-A0A392RX37-F1
#
_entry.id   AF-A0A392RX37-F1
#
_cell.length_a   1.000
_cell.length_b   1.000
_cell.length_c   1.000
_cell.angle_alpha   90.00
_cell.angle_beta   90.00
_cell.angle_gamma   90.00
#
_symmetry.space_group_name_H-M   'P 1'
#
loop_
_entity.id
_entity.type
_entity.pdbx_description
1 polymer ?
#
loop_
_entity_poly.entity_id
_entity_poly.type
_entity_poly.pdbx_seq_one_letter_code
_entity_poly.pdbx_strand_id
1 'polypeptide(L)'
;MYQKTIPMATAAAATTRWPTQPTQWTREDDKLFERALLMVPEDLPNRWEKIAEQVPGKSVAEVRDHYEDLVHDVLEIELGRVEVPSYPDDLAAVSG
;
A
#
# COMPACT_ATOMS: atom_id res chain seq x y z
N MET A 1 12.50 -19.37 18.79
CA MET A 1 12.44 -18.25 19.76
C MET A 1 11.51 -17.21 19.15
N TYR A 2 10.31 -16.88 19.64
CA TYR A 2 9.75 -16.93 20.99
C TYR A 2 8.29 -17.35 20.92
N GLN A 3 7.88 -18.27 21.80
CA GLN A 3 6.49 -18.38 22.23
C GLN A 3 6.31 -17.37 23.38
N LYS A 4 5.34 -16.47 23.27
CA LYS A 4 4.85 -15.69 24.42
C LYS A 4 3.34 -15.87 24.49
N THR A 5 2.95 -16.82 25.33
CA THR A 5 1.60 -16.92 25.89
C THR A 5 1.36 -15.70 26.79
N ILE A 6 0.22 -15.04 26.63
CA ILE A 6 -0.26 -13.95 27.49
C ILE A 6 -1.65 -14.39 28.00
N PRO A 7 -1.93 -14.28 29.31
CA PRO A 7 -3.16 -14.83 29.91
C PRO A 7 -4.41 -14.07 29.44
N MET A 8 -5.49 -14.81 29.21
CA MET A 8 -6.80 -14.26 28.88
C MET A 8 -7.45 -13.69 30.15
N ALA A 9 -7.46 -12.36 30.27
CA ALA A 9 -8.28 -11.67 31.26
C ALA A 9 -9.61 -11.24 30.63
N THR A 10 -10.69 -11.74 31.21
CA THR A 10 -12.09 -11.38 30.93
C THR A 10 -12.40 -9.98 31.46
N ALA A 11 -12.90 -9.08 30.61
CA ALA A 11 -13.99 -8.12 30.92
C ALA A 11 -14.27 -7.17 29.73
N ALA A 12 -15.51 -6.71 29.66
CA ALA A 12 -16.14 -6.02 28.54
C ALA A 12 -15.87 -4.50 28.44
N ALA A 13 -16.17 -4.00 27.24
CA ALA A 13 -16.45 -2.61 26.84
C ALA A 13 -15.27 -1.68 26.47
N ALA A 14 -15.49 -0.97 25.35
CA ALA A 14 -14.68 0.03 24.65
C ALA A 14 -13.49 -0.50 23.83
N THR A 15 -13.71 -0.60 22.50
CA THR A 15 -12.66 -0.76 21.49
C THR A 15 -11.77 0.48 21.48
N THR A 16 -10.81 0.53 22.40
CA THR A 16 -9.56 1.25 22.15
C THR A 16 -8.68 0.26 21.39
N ARG A 17 -8.82 0.21 20.05
CA ARG A 17 -7.87 -0.50 19.19
C ARG A 17 -6.50 0.11 19.47
N TRP A 18 -5.55 -0.68 19.99
CA TRP A 18 -4.17 -0.23 20.13
C TRP A 18 -3.66 0.36 18.81
N PRO A 19 -2.87 1.45 18.84
CA PRO A 19 -2.55 2.23 17.65
C PRO A 19 -1.48 1.57 16.77
N THR A 20 -1.58 0.28 16.42
CA THR A 20 -0.54 -0.41 15.63
C THR A 20 -1.03 -1.70 14.97
N GLN A 21 -2.22 -1.70 14.36
CA GLN A 21 -2.50 -2.71 13.34
C GLN A 21 -2.68 -1.91 12.04
N PRO A 22 -1.72 -1.96 11.10
CA PRO A 22 -1.88 -1.29 9.81
C PRO A 22 -3.19 -1.76 9.18
N THR A 23 -3.97 -0.82 8.69
CA THR A 23 -5.23 -1.16 8.02
C THR A 23 -4.88 -1.78 6.66
N GLN A 24 -5.46 -2.93 6.32
CA GLN A 24 -5.22 -3.55 5.03
C GLN A 24 -5.68 -2.60 3.91
N TRP A 25 -4.86 -2.41 2.87
CA TRP A 25 -5.23 -1.63 1.69
C TRP A 25 -6.22 -2.42 0.84
N THR A 26 -7.40 -1.85 0.63
CA THR A 26 -8.39 -2.41 -0.30
C THR A 26 -8.17 -1.83 -1.69
N ARG A 27 -8.75 -2.47 -2.71
CA ARG A 27 -8.74 -1.94 -4.08
C ARG A 27 -9.38 -0.56 -4.21
N GLU A 28 -10.32 -0.21 -3.33
CA GLU A 28 -10.96 1.10 -3.37
C GLU A 28 -10.08 2.17 -2.72
N ASP A 29 -9.40 1.84 -1.61
CA ASP A 29 -8.39 2.73 -1.00
C ASP A 29 -7.28 3.06 -2.01
N ASP A 30 -6.83 2.04 -2.74
CA ASP A 30 -5.75 2.16 -3.73
C ASP A 30 -6.13 3.12 -4.88
N LYS A 31 -7.35 3.00 -5.43
CA LYS A 31 -7.86 3.96 -6.43
C LYS A 31 -7.95 5.39 -5.91
N LEU A 32 -8.39 5.57 -4.66
CA LEU A 32 -8.48 6.90 -4.05
C LEU A 32 -7.07 7.49 -3.87
N PHE A 33 -6.11 6.66 -3.46
CA PHE A 33 -4.72 7.03 -3.33
C PHE A 33 -4.09 7.42 -4.67
N GLU A 34 -4.22 6.60 -5.71
CA GLU A 34 -3.72 6.90 -7.06
C GLU A 34 -4.33 8.20 -7.61
N ARG A 35 -5.65 8.38 -7.44
CA ARG A 35 -6.33 9.63 -7.81
C ARG A 35 -5.78 10.82 -7.03
N ALA A 36 -5.51 10.66 -5.74
CA ALA A 36 -4.96 11.73 -4.91
C ALA A 36 -3.54 12.10 -5.33
N LEU A 37 -2.70 11.13 -5.72
CA LEU A 37 -1.36 11.38 -6.26
C LEU A 37 -1.39 12.27 -7.51
N LEU A 38 -2.40 12.10 -8.37
CA LEU A 38 -2.61 12.93 -9.58
C LEU A 38 -3.10 14.34 -9.27
N MET A 39 -3.94 14.49 -8.24
CA MET A 39 -4.62 15.76 -7.92
C MET A 39 -3.79 16.69 -7.02
N VAL A 40 -2.92 16.11 -6.19
CA VAL A 40 -2.06 16.87 -5.28
C VAL A 40 -0.69 17.06 -5.97
N PRO A 41 -0.14 18.29 -6.09
CA PRO A 41 1.21 18.53 -6.62
C PRO A 41 2.34 18.03 -5.71
N GLU A 42 3.47 17.62 -6.30
CA GLU A 42 4.60 17.01 -5.59
C GLU A 42 5.39 17.98 -4.70
N ASP A 43 5.41 19.26 -5.07
CA ASP A 43 6.15 20.32 -4.40
C ASP A 43 5.43 20.92 -3.18
N LEU A 44 4.22 20.44 -2.87
CA LEU A 44 3.49 20.90 -1.70
C LEU A 44 4.13 20.37 -0.40
N PRO A 45 4.45 21.25 0.57
CA PRO A 45 5.10 20.85 1.82
C PRO A 45 4.21 19.95 2.69
N ASN A 46 2.89 20.02 2.53
CA ASN A 46 1.90 19.19 3.20
C ASN A 46 1.19 18.21 2.25
N ARG A 47 1.91 17.73 1.23
CA ARG A 47 1.40 16.80 0.23
C ARG A 47 0.74 15.57 0.86
N TRP A 48 1.42 14.94 1.83
CA TRP A 48 1.00 13.67 2.40
C TRP A 48 -0.26 13.80 3.27
N GLU A 49 -0.38 14.91 4.00
CA GLU A 49 -1.58 15.26 4.74
C GLU A 49 -2.78 15.40 3.79
N LYS A 50 -2.60 16.11 2.68
CA LYS A 50 -3.64 16.28 1.65
C LYS A 50 -4.04 14.98 0.95
N ILE A 51 -3.10 14.06 0.76
CA ILE A 51 -3.40 12.74 0.19
C ILE A 51 -4.18 11.90 1.21
N ALA A 52 -3.75 11.87 2.48
CA ALA A 52 -4.44 11.12 3.54
C ALA A 52 -5.88 11.60 3.75
N GLU A 53 -6.16 12.90 3.60
CA GLU A 53 -7.52 13.45 3.62
C GLU A 53 -8.45 12.84 2.55
N GLN A 54 -7.89 12.31 1.45
CA GLN A 54 -8.64 11.71 0.34
C GLN A 54 -8.79 10.18 0.45
N VAL A 55 -8.12 9.54 1.41
CA VAL A 55 -8.14 8.08 1.60
C VAL A 55 -8.64 7.75 3.01
N PRO A 56 -9.97 7.65 3.22
CA PRO A 56 -10.55 7.50 4.54
C PRO A 56 -10.01 6.28 5.29
N GLY A 57 -9.57 6.49 6.54
CA GLY A 57 -9.08 5.42 7.40
C GLY A 57 -7.60 5.09 7.22
N LYS A 58 -6.88 5.77 6.32
CA LYS A 58 -5.41 5.71 6.22
C LYS A 58 -4.77 6.91 6.90
N SER A 59 -3.75 6.66 7.69
CA SER A 59 -2.92 7.72 8.28
C SER A 59 -1.91 8.27 7.27
N VAL A 60 -1.35 9.44 7.56
CA VAL A 60 -0.27 10.05 6.76
C VAL A 60 0.94 9.11 6.67
N ALA A 61 1.26 8.38 7.73
CA ALA A 61 2.33 7.39 7.72
C ALA A 61 2.01 6.22 6.78
N GLU A 62 0.82 5.61 6.90
CA GLU A 62 0.40 4.51 6.02
C GLU A 62 0.38 4.92 4.54
N VAL A 63 -0.01 6.17 4.24
CA VAL A 63 0.01 6.72 2.87
C VAL A 63 1.44 6.88 2.34
N ARG A 64 2.38 7.33 3.18
CA ARG A 64 3.79 7.46 2.81
C ARG A 64 4.44 6.11 2.58
N ASP A 65 4.22 5.17 3.50
CA ASP A 65 4.75 3.81 3.40
C ASP A 65 4.24 3.14 2.11
N HIS A 66 2.93 3.27 1.80
CA HIS A 66 2.33 2.74 0.57
C HIS A 66 2.88 3.39 -0.71
N TYR A 67 3.24 4.68 -0.66
CA TYR A 67 3.92 5.34 -1.77
C TYR A 67 5.35 4.83 -1.96
N GLU A 68 6.10 4.61 -0.87
CA GLU A 68 7.45 4.05 -0.93
C GLU A 68 7.44 2.64 -1.51
N ASP A 69 6.46 1.81 -1.12
CA ASP A 69 6.23 0.48 -1.70
C ASP A 69 5.92 0.58 -3.21
N LEU A 70 5.05 1.50 -3.62
CA LEU A 70 4.73 1.73 -5.04
C LEU A 70 5.98 2.12 -5.85
N VAL A 71 6.80 3.04 -5.32
CA VAL A 71 8.05 3.44 -5.99
C VAL A 71 9.02 2.26 -6.09
N HIS A 72 9.13 1.44 -5.05
CA HIS A 72 9.97 0.25 -5.08
C HIS A 72 9.50 -0.74 -6.16
N ASP A 73 8.20 -1.01 -6.25
CA ASP A 73 7.64 -1.92 -7.26
C ASP A 73 7.94 -1.44 -8.69
N VAL A 74 7.79 -0.13 -8.96
CA VAL A 74 8.14 0.47 -10.25
C VAL A 74 9.62 0.26 -10.56
N LEU A 75 10.51 0.48 -9.60
CA LEU A 75 11.95 0.28 -9.77
C LEU A 75 12.30 -1.18 -10.07
N GLU A 76 11.67 -2.14 -9.40
CA GLU A 76 11.91 -3.57 -9.66
C GLU A 76 11.49 -3.97 -11.08
N ILE A 77 10.37 -3.41 -11.58
CA ILE A 77 9.93 -3.59 -12.98
C ILE A 77 10.95 -2.99 -13.94
N GLU A 78 11.38 -1.74 -13.71
CA GLU A 78 12.35 -1.04 -14.58
C GLU A 78 13.72 -1.74 -14.61
N LEU A 79 14.12 -2.38 -13.52
CA LEU A 79 15.35 -3.16 -13.43
C LEU A 79 15.23 -4.57 -14.03
N GLY A 80 14.06 -4.94 -14.55
CA GLY A 80 13.81 -6.28 -15.11
C GLY A 80 13.90 -7.39 -14.07
N ARG A 81 13.67 -7.08 -12.79
CA ARG A 81 13.68 -8.05 -11.69
C ARG A 81 12.32 -8.72 -11.49
N VAL A 82 11.32 -8.30 -12.24
CA VAL A 82 10.00 -8.94 -12.32
C VAL A 82 9.96 -9.84 -13.56
N GLU A 83 9.61 -11.11 -13.36
CA GLU A 83 9.42 -12.05 -14.46
C GLU A 83 8.23 -11.61 -15.32
N VAL A 84 8.47 -11.41 -16.61
CA VAL A 84 7.39 -11.13 -17.56
C VAL A 84 6.56 -12.40 -17.73
N PRO A 85 5.23 -12.36 -17.53
CA PRO A 85 4.40 -13.52 -17.80
C PRO A 85 4.53 -13.96 -19.26
N SER A 86 4.61 -15.27 -19.51
CA SER A 86 4.56 -15.80 -20.87
C SER A 86 3.14 -15.63 -21.40
N TYR A 87 2.92 -14.63 -22.25
CA TYR A 87 1.64 -14.48 -22.94
C TYR A 87 1.62 -15.36 -24.20
N PRO A 88 0.48 -15.96 -24.57
CA PRO A 88 0.41 -16.88 -25.71
C PRO A 88 0.77 -16.21 -27.05
N ASP A 89 0.62 -14.90 -27.18
CA ASP A 89 1.02 -14.14 -28.38
C ASP A 89 2.55 -13.98 -28.52
N ASP A 90 3.31 -14.10 -27.43
CA ASP A 90 4.79 -13.98 -27.47
C ASP A 90 5.43 -15.17 -28.22
N LEU A 91 4.76 -16.33 -28.22
CA LEU A 91 5.21 -17.55 -28.90
C LEU A 91 4.94 -17.52 -30.42
N ALA A 92 3.96 -16.73 -30.86
CA ALA A 92 3.64 -16.60 -32.28
C ALA A 92 4.67 -15.75 -33.04
N ALA A 93 5.35 -14.82 -32.36
CA ALA A 93 6.31 -13.90 -32.97
C ALA A 93 7.72 -14.49 -33.18
N VAL A 94 8.08 -15.59 -32.51
CA VAL A 94 9.40 -16.25 -32.62
C VAL A 94 9.43 -17.37 -33.68
N SER A 95 8.33 -17.59 -34.38
CA SER A 95 8.16 -18.69 -35.36
C SER A 95 8.26 -18.25 -36.82
N GLY A 96 8.71 -17.03 -37.11
CA GLY A 96 8.76 -16.43 -38.46
C GLY A 96 10.15 -16.25 -39.03
#